data_AF-A0A3C1P5C8-F1
#
_entry.id   AF-A0A3C1P5C8-F1
#
_cell.length_a   1.000
_cell.length_b   1.000
_cell.length_c   1.000
_cell.angle_alpha   90.00
_cell.angle_beta   90.00
_cell.angle_gamma   90.00
#
_symmetry.space_group_name_H-M   'P 1'
#
loop_
_entity.id
_entity.type
_entity.pdbx_description
1 polymer ?
#
loop_
_entity_poly.entity_id
_entity_poly.type
_entity_poly.pdbx_seq_one_letter_code
_entity_poly.pdbx_strand_id
1 'polypeptide(L)' 'MFKNSDEVLRYIKDEGVRFVDVRFIDLPGVMQHFNMPVESFDQAVFDDGLMFDGSSIRGFQAIHESDMKL' A
#
# COMPACT_ATOMS: atom_id res chain seq x y z
N MET A 1 -18.09 3.53 -0.87
CA MET A 1 -16.66 3.82 -0.66
C MET A 1 -16.46 4.02 0.83
N PHE A 2 -15.39 3.46 1.41
CA PHE A 2 -15.10 3.55 2.85
C PHE A 2 -14.77 4.99 3.24
N LYS A 3 -15.17 5.39 4.45
CA LYS A 3 -14.94 6.75 4.98
C LYS A 3 -13.69 6.88 5.84
N ASN A 4 -13.23 5.77 6.43
CA ASN A 4 -12.07 5.70 7.31
C ASN A 4 -11.45 4.29 7.29
N SER A 5 -10.30 4.11 7.95
CA SER A 5 -9.60 2.83 8.05
C SER A 5 -10.43 1.76 8.76
N ASP A 6 -11.18 2.11 9.81
CA ASP A 6 -12.01 1.17 10.56
C ASP A 6 -13.06 0.48 9.68
N GLU A 7 -13.70 1.23 8.77
CA GLU A 7 -14.66 0.67 7.83
C GLU A 7 -14.00 -0.33 6.86
N VAL A 8 -12.77 -0.07 6.42
CA VAL A 8 -11.99 -0.97 5.55
C VAL A 8 -11.61 -2.24 6.30
N LEU A 9 -11.04 -2.11 7.50
CA LEU A 9 -10.59 -3.25 8.30
C LEU A 9 -11.75 -4.14 8.72
N ARG A 10 -12.91 -3.55 9.05
CA ARG A 10 -14.13 -4.30 9.31
C ARG A 10 -14.59 -5.07 8.06
N TYR A 11 -14.60 -4.42 6.90
CA TYR A 11 -14.99 -5.06 5.65
C TYR A 11 -14.07 -6.24 5.30
N ILE A 12 -12.75 -6.08 5.44
CA ILE A 12 -11.76 -7.14 5.21
C ILE A 12 -12.08 -8.37 6.07
N LYS A 13 -12.43 -8.16 7.34
CA LYS A 13 -12.78 -9.23 8.28
C LYS A 13 -14.12 -9.88 7.93
N ASP A 14 -15.16 -9.08 7.70
CA ASP A 14 -16.53 -9.56 7.48
C ASP A 14 -16.64 -10.38 6.18
N GLU A 15 -15.92 -9.98 5.14
CA GLU A 15 -15.90 -10.66 3.83
C GLU A 15 -14.83 -11.77 3.74
N GLY A 16 -14.06 -11.99 4.80
CA GLY A 16 -13.02 -13.03 4.82
C GLY A 16 -11.93 -12.82 3.75
N VAL A 17 -11.58 -11.56 3.47
CA VAL A 17 -10.54 -11.20 2.49
C VAL A 17 -9.21 -11.80 2.93
N ARG A 18 -8.41 -12.28 1.96
CA ARG A 18 -7.12 -12.94 2.23
C ARG A 18 -5.91 -12.10 1.81
N PHE A 19 -6.10 -11.23 0.82
CA PHE A 19 -5.05 -10.38 0.27
C PHE A 19 -5.60 -8.99 -0.03
N VAL A 20 -4.75 -7.99 0.18
CA VAL A 20 -5.00 -6.60 -0.22
C VAL A 20 -4.04 -6.26 -1.36
N ASP A 21 -4.59 -5.72 -2.44
CA ASP A 21 -3.83 -5.22 -3.58
C ASP A 21 -3.67 -3.71 -3.45
N VAL A 22 -2.46 -3.27 -3.09
CA VAL A 22 -2.14 -1.85 -2.87
C VAL A 22 -1.68 -1.26 -4.19
N ARG A 23 -2.34 -0.20 -4.64
CA ARG A 23 -2.11 0.41 -5.95
C ARG A 23 -1.71 1.87 -5.81
N PHE A 24 -0.72 2.28 -6.60
CA PHE A 24 -0.27 3.65 -6.72
C PHE A 24 0.16 3.96 -8.16
N ILE A 25 0.46 5.22 -8.46
CA ILE A 25 0.81 5.67 -9.81
C ILE A 25 2.23 6.22 -9.80
N ASP A 26 3.05 5.79 -10.76
CA ASP A 26 4.38 6.37 -11.00
C ASP A 26 4.26 7.76 -11.69
N LEU A 27 5.35 8.53 -11.72
CA LEU A 27 5.31 9.89 -12.28
C LEU A 27 4.83 9.93 -13.76
N PRO A 28 5.24 9.01 -14.65
CA PRO A 28 4.69 8.88 -15.99
C PRO A 28 3.19 8.53 -16.10
N GLY A 29 2.56 8.05 -15.03
CA GLY A 29 1.14 7.68 -15.01
C GLY A 29 0.85 6.17 -15.08
N VAL A 30 1.85 5.31 -14.91
CA VAL A 30 1.66 3.85 -14.88
C VAL A 30 1.23 3.40 -13.49
N MET A 31 0.16 2.60 -13.44
CA MET A 31 -0.30 1.95 -12.22
C MET A 31 0.69 0.87 -11.80
N GLN A 32 1.28 1.07 -10.62
CA GLN A 32 2.10 0.09 -9.92
C GLN A 32 1.27 -0.53 -8.81
N HIS A 33 1.57 -1.78 -8.46
CA HIS A 33 0.85 -2.46 -7.39
C HIS A 33 1.65 -3.58 -6.75
N PHE A 34 1.28 -3.94 -5.53
CA PHE A 34 1.74 -5.16 -4.87
C PHE A 34 0.65 -5.76 -4.01
N ASN A 35 0.72 -7.07 -3.81
CA ASN A 35 -0.20 -7.80 -2.95
C ASN A 35 0.42 -8.03 -1.58
N MET A 36 -0.38 -7.91 -0.54
CA MET A 36 0.01 -8.27 0.82
C MET A 36 -1.06 -9.11 1.52
N PRO A 37 -0.64 -10.05 2.38
CA PRO A 37 -1.57 -10.81 3.23
C PRO A 37 -2.30 -9.88 4.19
N VAL A 38 -3.59 -10.13 4.42
CA VAL A 38 -4.41 -9.30 5.34
C VAL A 38 -3.91 -9.35 6.78
N GLU A 39 -3.19 -10.41 7.15
CA GLU A 39 -2.56 -10.57 8.46
C GLU A 39 -1.49 -9.49 8.73
N SER A 40 -0.97 -8.84 7.68
CA SER A 40 -0.05 -7.70 7.76
C SER A 40 -0.71 -6.36 7.42
N PHE A 41 -2.03 -6.35 7.20
CA PHE A 41 -2.80 -5.16 6.83
C PHE A 41 -3.67 -4.74 8.02
N ASP A 42 -3.06 -4.04 8.99
CA ASP A 42 -3.71 -3.53 10.19
C ASP A 42 -3.76 -2.00 10.22
N GLN A 43 -4.09 -1.42 11.37
CA GLN A 43 -4.19 0.03 11.52
C GLN A 43 -2.85 0.74 11.29
N ALA A 44 -1.71 0.09 11.56
CA ALA A 44 -0.38 0.69 11.38
C ALA A 44 -0.10 1.01 9.91
N VAL A 45 -0.70 0.27 8.98
CA VAL A 45 -0.61 0.56 7.53
C VAL A 45 -1.14 1.96 7.20
N PHE A 46 -2.17 2.43 7.91
CA PHE A 46 -2.77 3.75 7.67
C PHE A 46 -2.05 4.86 8.45
N ASP A 47 -1.48 4.53 9.60
CA ASP A 47 -0.83 5.51 10.49
C ASP A 47 0.65 5.74 10.11
N ASP A 48 1.39 4.65 9.86
CA ASP A 48 2.83 4.68 9.60
C ASP A 48 3.16 4.66 8.10
N GLY A 49 2.30 4.03 7.30
CA GLY A 49 2.46 3.84 5.85
C GLY A 49 3.13 2.52 5.46
N LEU A 50 3.04 2.16 4.17
CA LEU A 50 3.66 0.93 3.65
C LEU A 50 5.02 1.21 3.02
N MET A 51 6.05 0.56 3.56
CA MET A 51 7.41 0.68 3.02
C MET A 51 7.55 0.00 1.66
N PHE A 52 8.22 0.65 0.71
CA PHE A 52 8.59 0.09 -0.59
C PHE A 52 9.89 0.69 -1.12
N ASP A 53 10.51 -0.02 -2.07
CA ASP A 53 11.70 0.45 -2.79
C ASP A 53 11.31 1.43 -3.92
N GLY A 54 11.48 2.72 -3.65
CA GLY A 54 11.25 3.81 -4.59
C GLY A 54 12.28 3.86 -5.73
N SER A 55 13.46 3.25 -5.58
CA SER A 55 14.47 3.24 -6.64
C SER A 55 14.09 2.35 -7.83
N SER A 56 13.20 1.40 -7.60
CA SER A 56 12.59 0.57 -8.63
C SER A 56 11.43 1.26 -9.37
N ILE A 57 11.01 2.47 -8.96
CA ILE A 57 9.88 3.21 -9.55
C ILE A 57 10.40 4.42 -10.35
N ARG A 58 9.97 4.51 -11.61
CA ARG A 58 10.42 5.58 -12.51
C ARG A 58 9.96 6.95 -12.01
N GLY A 59 10.92 7.85 -11.87
CA GLY A 59 10.68 9.22 -11.42
C GLY A 59 10.52 9.37 -9.90
N PHE A 60 10.81 8.32 -9.13
CA PHE A 60 10.89 8.38 -7.67
C PHE A 60 12.36 8.54 -7.24
N GLN A 61 12.84 7.76 -6.27
CA GLN A 61 14.13 7.97 -5.60
C GLN A 61 15.32 7.33 -6.32
N ALA A 62 16.53 7.77 -5.98
CA ALA A 62 17.76 7.10 -6.38
C ALA A 62 18.08 5.92 -5.46
N ILE A 63 18.96 5.01 -5.90
CA ILE A 63 19.28 3.77 -5.17
C ILE A 63 19.85 3.97 -3.76
N HIS A 64 20.47 5.11 -3.47
CA HIS A 64 21.05 5.43 -2.15
C HIS A 64 20.05 6.09 -1.19
N GLU A 65 18.85 6.43 -1.67
CA GLU A 65 17.73 7.01 -0.91
C GLU A 65 16.44 6.23 -1.24
N SER A 66 16.57 4.91 -1.45
CA SER A 66 15.53 4.06 -2.02
C SER A 66 14.26 3.93 -1.19
N ASP A 67 14.38 3.99 0.14
CA ASP A 67 13.27 3.68 1.04
C ASP A 67 12.19 4.76 0.99
N MET A 68 10.98 4.36 0.63
CA MET A 68 9.80 5.21 0.60
C MET A 68 8.63 4.57 1.33
N LYS A 69 7.60 5.37 1.63
CA LYS A 69 6.35 4.90 2.21
C LYS A 69 5.13 5.42 1.44
N LEU A 70 4.11 4.56 1.30
CA LEU A 70 2.77 4.88 0.78
C LEU A 70 1.82 5.26 1.91
#